data_AF-A0A316HHY8-F1
#
_entry.id   AF-A0A316HHY8-F1
#
_cell.length_a   1.000
_cell.length_b   1.000
_cell.length_c   1.000
_cell.angle_alpha   90.00
_cell.angle_beta   90.00
_cell.angle_gamma   90.00
#
_symmetry.space_group_name_H-M   'P 1'
#
loop_
_entity.id
_entity.type
_entity.pdbx_description
1 polymer ?
#
loop_
_entity_poly.entity_id
_entity_poly.type
_entity_poly.pdbx_seq_one_letter_code
_entity_poly.pdbx_strand_id
1 'polypeptide(L)'
;MAREVPVTLANPDISREQVKKLFTALEQQAEFVEKLRKVLEANDFEPEVLVAAEKLEDRYADLAASAAERLKAMRSGSTARQ
;
A
#
# COMPACT_ATOMS: atom_id res chain seq x y z
N MET A 1 3.99 4.47 8.90
CA MET A 1 3.18 3.79 7.86
C MET A 1 2.87 2.32 8.13
N ALA A 2 3.83 1.40 8.13
CA ALA A 2 3.50 -0.04 8.17
C ALA A 2 2.81 -0.55 9.45
N ARG A 3 2.92 0.20 10.56
CA ARG A 3 2.12 -0.05 11.77
C ARG A 3 0.81 0.74 11.76
N GLU A 4 0.82 1.94 11.18
CA GLU A 4 -0.33 2.86 11.14
C GLU A 4 -1.40 2.43 10.14
N VAL A 5 -1.02 1.89 8.98
CA VAL A 5 -1.97 1.48 7.93
C VAL A 5 -2.87 0.35 8.43
N PRO A 6 -2.36 -0.75 9.04
CA PRO A 6 -3.22 -1.76 9.65
C PRO A 6 -4.17 -1.20 10.71
N VAL A 7 -3.68 -0.30 11.58
CA VAL A 7 -4.50 0.35 12.62
C VAL A 7 -5.59 1.23 12.00
N THR A 8 -5.25 1.99 10.97
CA THR A 8 -6.17 2.87 10.25
C THR A 8 -7.24 2.06 9.52
N LEU A 9 -6.84 0.97 8.86
CA LEU A 9 -7.76 0.05 8.22
C LEU A 9 -8.63 -0.68 9.25
N ALA A 10 -8.15 -0.97 10.45
CA ALA A 10 -8.94 -1.62 11.50
C ALA A 10 -10.02 -0.71 12.13
N ASN A 11 -9.92 0.62 11.96
CA ASN A 11 -10.92 1.56 12.48
C ASN A 11 -12.31 1.26 11.89
N PRO A 12 -13.36 1.01 12.69
CA PRO A 12 -14.72 0.76 12.18
C PRO A 12 -15.36 2.00 11.53
N ASP A 13 -14.96 3.20 11.95
CA ASP A 13 -15.54 4.47 11.48
C ASP A 13 -14.89 5.01 10.21
N ILE A 14 -13.85 4.35 9.69
CA ILE A 14 -13.20 4.77 8.45
C ILE A 14 -14.18 4.67 7.28
N SER A 15 -14.30 5.74 6.50
CA SER A 15 -15.17 5.77 5.33
C SER A 15 -14.54 5.04 4.15
N ARG A 16 -15.39 4.55 3.23
CA ARG A 16 -14.93 3.93 1.98
C ARG A 16 -14.04 4.87 1.16
N GLU A 17 -14.35 6.17 1.16
CA GLU A 17 -13.56 7.17 0.44
C GLU A 17 -12.16 7.33 1.05
N GLN A 18 -12.05 7.32 2.39
CA GLN A 18 -10.77 7.36 3.07
C GLN A 18 -9.92 6.12 2.77
N VAL A 19 -10.52 4.93 2.79
CA VAL A 19 -9.80 3.69 2.40
C VAL A 19 -9.35 3.76 0.94
N LYS A 20 -10.18 4.30 0.02
CA LYS A 20 -9.82 4.47 -1.39
C LYS A 20 -8.64 5.44 -1.56
N LYS A 21 -8.64 6.58 -0.87
CA LYS A 21 -7.53 7.53 -0.88
C LYS A 21 -6.25 6.89 -0.34
N LEU A 22 -6.35 6.11 0.73
CA LEU A 22 -5.21 5.38 1.29
C LEU A 22 -4.67 4.34 0.31
N PHE A 23 -5.54 3.55 -0.32
CA PHE A 23 -5.16 2.59 -1.36
C PHE A 23 -4.38 3.25 -2.49
N THR A 24 -4.91 4.32 -3.09
CA THR A 24 -4.23 5.04 -4.17
C THR A 24 -2.89 5.64 -3.73
N ALA A 25 -2.80 6.15 -2.50
CA ALA A 25 -1.53 6.65 -1.98
C ALA A 25 -0.49 5.52 -1.82
N LEU A 26 -0.90 4.33 -1.41
CA LEU A 26 -0.01 3.18 -1.28
C LEU A 26 0.47 2.65 -2.63
N GLU A 27 -0.40 2.61 -3.64
CA GLU A 27 -0.01 2.30 -5.03
C GLU A 27 1.02 3.29 -5.56
N GLN A 28 0.80 4.59 -5.36
CA GLN A 28 1.74 5.64 -5.77
C GLN A 28 3.10 5.51 -5.08
N GLN A 29 3.14 5.07 -3.82
CA GLN A 29 4.39 4.81 -3.11
C GLN A 29 5.10 3.57 -3.67
N ALA A 30 4.38 2.48 -3.98
CA ALA A 30 4.98 1.30 -4.60
C ALA A 30 5.62 1.67 -5.97
N GLU A 31 4.89 2.37 -6.82
CA GLU A 31 5.41 2.86 -8.12
C GLU A 31 6.61 3.80 -7.96
N PHE A 32 6.60 4.65 -6.93
CA PHE A 32 7.72 5.54 -6.65
C PHE A 32 8.97 4.74 -6.26
N VAL A 33 8.82 3.73 -5.40
CA VAL A 33 9.95 2.90 -4.97
C VAL A 33 10.49 2.05 -6.12
N GLU A 34 9.63 1.55 -7.01
CA GLU A 34 10.07 0.87 -8.24
C GLU A 34 10.95 1.80 -9.10
N LYS A 35 10.54 3.06 -9.28
CA LYS A 35 11.32 4.07 -10.01
C LYS A 35 12.63 4.38 -9.28
N LEU A 36 12.60 4.51 -7.96
CA LEU A 36 13.79 4.71 -7.14
C LEU A 36 14.77 3.56 -7.30
N ARG A 37 14.31 2.31 -7.22
CA ARG A 37 15.14 1.11 -7.41
C ARG A 37 15.85 1.13 -8.77
N LYS A 38 15.12 1.45 -9.84
CA LYS A 38 15.70 1.59 -11.20
C LYS A 38 16.77 2.68 -11.27
N VAL A 39 16.57 3.81 -10.59
CA VAL A 39 17.59 4.87 -10.51
C VAL A 39 18.81 4.41 -9.73
N LEU A 40 18.63 3.74 -8.59
CA LEU A 40 19.73 3.21 -7.79
C LEU A 40 20.53 2.18 -8.58
N GLU A 41 19.86 1.28 -9.30
CA GLU A 41 20.49 0.29 -10.18
C GLU A 41 21.29 0.95 -11.30
N ALA A 42 20.72 1.98 -11.93
CA ALA A 42 21.40 2.73 -13.00
C ALA A 42 22.60 3.57 -12.55
N ASN A 43 22.77 3.77 -11.24
CA ASN A 43 23.88 4.53 -10.65
C ASN A 43 24.85 3.63 -9.86
N ASP A 44 24.81 2.31 -10.08
CA ASP A 44 25.71 1.33 -9.48
C ASP A 44 25.76 1.37 -7.93
N PHE A 45 24.63 1.67 -7.29
CA PHE A 45 24.51 1.58 -5.83
C PHE A 45 24.73 0.14 -5.34
N GLU A 46 25.12 0.02 -4.08
CA GLU A 46 25.47 -1.26 -3.47
C GLU A 46 24.27 -2.24 -3.51
N PRO A 47 24.49 -3.55 -3.71
CA PRO A 47 23.42 -4.54 -3.79
C PRO A 47 22.48 -4.54 -2.57
N GLU A 48 23.00 -4.24 -1.38
CA GLU A 48 22.20 -4.12 -0.16
C GLU A 48 21.18 -2.97 -0.21
N VAL A 49 21.52 -1.87 -0.90
CA VAL A 49 20.64 -0.72 -1.12
C VAL A 49 19.51 -1.08 -2.08
N LEU A 50 19.82 -1.83 -3.15
CA LEU A 50 18.82 -2.34 -4.09
C LEU A 50 17.83 -3.28 -3.40
N VAL A 51 18.33 -4.24 -2.61
CA VAL A 51 17.50 -5.16 -1.83
C VAL A 51 16.64 -4.42 -0.80
N ALA A 52 17.16 -3.35 -0.19
CA ALA A 52 16.37 -2.52 0.71
C ALA A 52 15.23 -1.78 -0.02
N ALA A 53 15.46 -1.31 -1.25
CA ALA A 53 14.44 -0.69 -2.09
C ALA A 53 13.37 -1.72 -2.52
N GLU A 54 13.77 -2.93 -2.93
CA GLU A 54 12.83 -4.03 -3.26
C GLU A 54 11.92 -4.36 -2.07
N LYS A 55 12.50 -4.56 -0.89
CA LYS A 55 11.72 -4.83 0.33
C LYS A 55 10.76 -3.70 0.68
N LEU A 56 11.11 -2.47 0.34
CA LEU A 56 10.24 -1.31 0.56
C LEU A 56 9.09 -1.29 -0.46
N GLU A 57 9.36 -1.62 -1.72
CA GLU A 57 8.36 -1.78 -2.79
C GLU A 57 7.33 -2.85 -2.41
N ASP A 58 7.79 -4.06 -2.07
CA ASP A 58 6.96 -5.18 -1.61
C ASP A 58 6.06 -4.77 -0.44
N ARG A 59 6.62 -4.02 0.51
CA ARG A 59 5.87 -3.56 1.68
C ARG A 59 4.75 -2.59 1.30
N TYR A 60 4.97 -1.70 0.35
CA TYR A 60 3.88 -0.82 -0.12
C TYR A 60 2.82 -1.59 -0.90
N ALA A 61 3.23 -2.60 -1.69
CA ALA A 61 2.30 -3.49 -2.39
C ALA A 61 1.42 -4.29 -1.41
N ASP A 62 1.99 -4.87 -0.36
CA ASP A 62 1.24 -5.60 0.68
C ASP A 62 0.23 -4.71 1.42
N LEU A 63 0.63 -3.47 1.71
CA LEU A 63 -0.25 -2.50 2.35
C LEU A 63 -1.38 -2.08 1.41
N ALA A 64 -1.10 -1.89 0.11
CA ALA A 64 -2.12 -1.61 -0.90
C ALA A 64 -3.10 -2.78 -1.03
N ALA A 65 -2.61 -4.01 -1.07
CA ALA A 65 -3.45 -5.21 -1.10
C ALA A 65 -4.38 -5.29 0.13
N SER A 66 -3.87 -4.96 1.32
CA SER A 66 -4.67 -4.90 2.55
C SER A 66 -5.80 -3.86 2.46
N ALA A 67 -5.51 -2.68 1.89
CA ALA A 67 -6.52 -1.63 1.67
C ALA A 67 -7.56 -2.05 0.61
N ALA A 68 -7.14 -2.76 -0.44
CA ALA A 68 -8.02 -3.30 -1.47
C ALA A 68 -8.99 -4.35 -0.90
N GLU A 69 -8.50 -5.29 -0.08
CA GLU A 69 -9.36 -6.27 0.59
C GLU A 69 -10.35 -5.59 1.55
N ARG A 70 -9.94 -4.53 2.26
CA ARG A 70 -10.88 -3.73 3.07
C ARG A 70 -11.96 -3.07 2.22
N LEU A 71 -11.61 -2.48 1.07
CA LEU A 71 -12.61 -1.90 0.14
C LEU A 71 -13.61 -2.94 -0.36
N LYS A 72 -13.13 -4.14 -0.66
CA LYS A 72 -13.96 -5.28 -1.08
C LYS A 72 -14.90 -5.72 0.03
N ALA A 73 -14.41 -5.84 1.27
CA ALA A 73 -15.22 -6.18 2.44
C ALA A 73 -16.33 -5.14 2.72
N MET A 74 -16.02 -3.86 2.58
CA MET A 74 -17.02 -2.78 2.71
C MET A 74 -18.09 -2.84 1.62
N ARG A 75 -17.73 -3.27 0.39
CA ARG A 75 -18.69 -3.47 -0.70
C ARG A 75 -19.62 -4.66 -0.41
N SER A 76 -19.10 -5.79 0.08
CA SER A 76 -19.91 -6.97 0.39
C SER A 76 -20.78 -6.81 1.64
N GLY A 77 -20.31 -6.06 2.65
CA GLY A 77 -21.11 -5.74 3.85
C GLY A 77 -22.28 -4.80 3.57
N SER A 78 -22.20 -4.00 2.50
CA SER A 78 -23.29 -3.10 2.09
C SER A 78 -24.44 -3.81 1.37
N THR A 79 -24.24 -5.03 0.86
CA THR A 79 -25.25 -5.77 0.07
C THR A 79 -26.20 -6.59 0.95
N ALA A 80 -25.90 -6.79 2.24
CA ALA A 80 -26.73 -7.55 3.18
C ALA A 80 -27.80 -6.70 3.91
N ARG A 81 -27.93 -5.41 3.56
CA ARG A 81 -28.96 -4.50 4.10
C ARG A 81 -29.72 -3.82 2.95
N GLN A 82 -30.43 -4.58 2.15
CA GLN A 82 -31.55 -4.10 1.32
C GLN A 82 -32.64 -5.17 1.30
#